data_AF-A0A1A3BGT2-F1
#
_entry.id   AF-A0A1A3BGT2-F1
#
_cell.length_a   1.000
_cell.length_b   1.000
_cell.length_c   1.000
_cell.angle_alpha   90.00
_cell.angle_beta   90.00
_cell.angle_gamma   90.00
#
_symmetry.space_group_name_H-M   'P 1'
#
loop_
_entity.id
_entity.type
_entity.pdbx_description
1 polymer ?
#
loop_
_entity_poly.entity_id
_entity_poly.type
_entity_poly.pdbx_seq_one_letter_code
_entity_poly.pdbx_strand_id
1 'polypeptide(L)'
;MPLTPLIGRTLHDDTVRRHWEAARKVDITGRAVTYEPGGPLADAAWAKQRLAQATQALPNGYCGLPMQRSCPHANACLTCPMFLTTSEFLPQHHAQRQQTLELITAAEARGHGRLAEMNRTVLTNLDTIIVALETPETTEHAL
;
A
#
# COMPACT_ATOMS: atom_id res chain seq x y z
N MET A 1 -7.74 -18.90 43.38
CA MET A 1 -8.38 -19.30 42.12
C MET A 1 -7.57 -18.72 40.98
N PRO A 2 -6.84 -19.52 40.19
CA PRO A 2 -6.05 -19.01 39.08
C PRO A 2 -6.97 -18.61 37.93
N LEU A 3 -6.66 -17.49 37.30
CA LEU A 3 -7.34 -16.97 36.11
C LEU A 3 -7.02 -17.87 34.92
N THR A 4 -8.04 -18.50 34.34
CA THR A 4 -7.95 -19.24 33.08
C THR A 4 -7.57 -18.28 31.94
N PRO A 5 -6.54 -18.56 31.12
CA PRO A 5 -6.21 -17.70 30.00
C PRO A 5 -7.26 -17.86 28.89
N LEU A 6 -7.74 -16.74 28.36
CA LEU A 6 -8.60 -16.66 27.19
C LEU A 6 -7.80 -17.02 25.92
N ILE A 7 -7.72 -18.31 25.58
CA ILE A 7 -6.91 -18.85 24.45
C ILE A 7 -7.50 -18.53 23.06
N GLY A 8 -8.58 -17.76 22.96
CA GLY A 8 -9.30 -17.56 21.69
C GLY A 8 -8.82 -16.43 20.77
N ARG A 9 -8.04 -15.44 21.26
CA ARG A 9 -7.80 -14.17 20.52
C ARG A 9 -6.36 -13.93 20.06
N THR A 10 -5.38 -14.60 20.66
CA THR A 10 -3.94 -14.43 20.39
C THR A 10 -3.48 -15.10 19.09
N LEU A 11 -4.01 -16.27 18.75
CA LEU A 11 -3.61 -17.03 17.55
C LEU A 11 -3.91 -16.28 16.24
N HIS A 12 -5.00 -15.49 16.21
CA HIS A 12 -5.36 -14.69 15.05
C HIS A 12 -4.40 -13.50 14.88
N ASP A 13 -4.11 -12.77 15.96
CA ASP A 13 -3.22 -11.61 15.91
C ASP A 13 -1.78 -11.99 15.54
N ASP A 14 -1.25 -13.10 16.05
CA ASP A 14 0.09 -13.60 15.67
C ASP A 14 0.16 -13.98 14.18
N THR A 15 -0.91 -14.55 13.65
CA THR A 15 -0.98 -14.95 12.24
C THR A 15 -1.06 -13.73 11.33
N VAL A 16 -1.91 -12.76 11.66
CA VAL A 16 -1.99 -11.50 10.89
C VAL A 16 -0.67 -10.73 10.96
N ARG A 17 -0.01 -10.70 12.13
CA ARG A 17 1.31 -10.08 12.28
C ARG A 17 2.35 -10.75 11.39
N ARG A 18 2.44 -12.09 11.40
CA ARG A 18 3.37 -12.83 10.53
C ARG A 18 3.12 -12.57 9.05
N HIS A 19 1.85 -12.55 8.62
CA HIS A 19 1.50 -12.20 7.24
C HIS A 19 1.90 -10.77 6.91
N TRP A 20 1.65 -9.83 7.80
CA TRP A 20 2.08 -8.45 7.61
C TRP A 20 3.59 -8.35 7.54
N GLU A 21 4.36 -8.93 8.46
CA GLU A 21 5.83 -8.88 8.46
C GLU A 21 6.40 -9.46 7.15
N ALA A 22 5.90 -10.60 6.69
CA ALA A 22 6.32 -11.26 5.46
C ALA A 22 5.89 -10.57 4.16
N ALA A 23 4.81 -9.77 4.18
CA ALA A 23 4.31 -9.11 2.98
C ALA A 23 5.35 -8.13 2.43
N ARG A 24 5.62 -8.17 1.13
CA ARG A 24 6.41 -7.12 0.47
C ARG A 24 5.54 -5.87 0.33
N LYS A 25 6.01 -4.76 0.87
CA LYS A 25 5.35 -3.44 0.75
C LYS A 25 6.17 -2.57 -0.18
N VAL A 26 5.50 -1.84 -1.05
CA VAL A 26 6.12 -0.85 -1.96
C VAL A 26 5.46 0.50 -1.82
N ASP A 27 6.23 1.57 -2.06
CA ASP A 27 5.70 2.93 -2.20
C ASP A 27 5.29 3.22 -3.67
N ILE A 28 4.82 4.45 -3.94
CA ILE A 28 4.38 4.88 -5.28
C ILE A 28 5.48 4.81 -6.36
N THR A 29 6.75 4.75 -5.95
CA THR A 29 7.90 4.65 -6.87
C THR A 29 8.31 3.19 -7.11
N GLY A 30 7.57 2.23 -6.55
CA GLY A 30 7.88 0.80 -6.62
C GLY A 30 9.02 0.38 -5.68
N ARG A 31 9.55 1.29 -4.86
CA ARG A 31 10.64 0.97 -3.94
C ARG A 31 10.11 0.19 -2.75
N ALA A 32 10.80 -0.88 -2.39
CA ALA A 32 10.47 -1.68 -1.23
C ALA A 32 10.60 -0.87 0.08
N VAL A 33 9.61 -1.05 0.96
CA VAL A 33 9.61 -0.48 2.31
C VAL A 33 9.84 -1.61 3.31
N THR A 34 11.05 -1.63 3.85
CA THR A 34 11.52 -2.66 4.78
C THR A 34 11.12 -2.31 6.21
N TYR A 35 10.61 -3.31 6.92
CA TYR A 35 10.39 -3.28 8.36
C TYR A 35 11.22 -4.43 8.94
N GLU A 36 12.15 -4.13 9.84
CA GLU A 36 12.98 -5.15 10.48
C GLU A 36 12.15 -5.91 11.54
N PRO A 37 11.82 -7.19 11.30
CA PRO A 37 11.14 -8.00 12.31
C PRO A 37 12.08 -8.22 13.51
N GLY A 38 11.58 -8.01 14.72
CA GLY A 38 12.39 -8.14 15.95
C GLY A 38 13.33 -6.97 16.25
N GLY A 39 13.37 -5.94 15.40
CA GLY A 39 14.06 -4.69 15.71
C GLY A 39 13.38 -3.88 16.82
N PRO A 40 14.06 -2.87 17.40
CA PRO A 40 13.54 -2.08 18.52
C PRO A 40 12.24 -1.32 18.21
N LEU A 41 11.91 -1.13 16.93
CA LEU A 41 10.70 -0.45 16.45
C LEU A 41 9.62 -1.39 15.90
N ALA A 42 9.82 -2.72 15.94
CA ALA A 42 8.91 -3.68 15.31
C ALA A 42 7.48 -3.60 15.87
N ASP A 43 7.32 -3.54 17.19
CA ASP A 43 6.01 -3.43 17.84
C ASP A 43 5.33 -2.09 17.53
N ALA A 44 6.09 -1.00 17.44
CA ALA A 44 5.56 0.31 17.07
C ALA A 44 5.09 0.35 15.61
N ALA A 45 5.85 -0.27 14.70
CA ALA A 45 5.47 -0.41 13.30
C ALA A 45 4.21 -1.26 13.12
N TRP A 46 4.11 -2.37 13.86
CA TRP A 46 2.93 -3.23 13.90
C TRP A 46 1.70 -2.50 14.45
N ALA A 47 1.84 -1.79 15.57
CA ALA A 47 0.75 -1.00 16.15
C ALA A 47 0.28 0.11 15.18
N LYS A 48 1.22 0.77 14.50
CA LYS A 48 0.91 1.76 13.47
C LYS A 48 0.11 1.14 12.32
N GLN A 49 0.51 -0.03 11.82
CA GLN A 49 -0.22 -0.72 10.75
C GLN A 49 -1.66 -1.04 11.17
N ARG A 50 -1.84 -1.63 12.35
CA ARG A 50 -3.17 -2.04 12.84
C ARG A 50 -4.11 -0.85 12.94
N LEU A 51 -3.60 0.27 13.42
CA LEU A 51 -4.38 1.49 13.57
C LEU A 51 -4.65 2.18 12.23
N ALA A 52 -3.68 2.16 11.29
CA ALA A 52 -3.88 2.64 9.93
C ALA A 52 -4.94 1.84 9.16
N GLN A 53 -4.97 0.50 9.31
CA GLN A 53 -6.05 -0.30 8.71
C GLN A 53 -7.43 0.06 9.27
N ALA A 54 -7.53 0.36 10.57
CA ALA A 54 -8.81 0.68 11.19
C ALA A 54 -9.33 2.10 10.84
N THR A 55 -8.43 3.05 10.55
CA THR A 55 -8.79 4.48 10.48
C THR A 55 -8.47 5.15 9.14
N GLN A 56 -7.63 4.53 8.32
CA GLN A 56 -7.07 5.11 7.09
C GLN A 56 -6.91 4.06 5.97
N ALA A 57 -7.81 3.07 5.93
CA ALA A 57 -7.84 2.07 4.86
C ALA A 57 -8.13 2.73 3.51
N LEU A 58 -7.39 2.31 2.48
CA LEU A 58 -7.63 2.73 1.10
C LEU A 58 -8.10 1.52 0.28
N PRO A 59 -8.85 1.72 -0.82
CA PRO A 59 -9.30 0.61 -1.66
C PRO A 59 -8.16 -0.20 -2.31
N ASN A 60 -6.97 0.37 -2.40
CA ASN A 60 -5.81 -0.17 -3.11
C ASN A 60 -4.52 -0.17 -2.28
N GLY A 61 -4.61 0.04 -0.97
CA GLY A 61 -3.43 0.08 -0.12
C GLY A 61 -3.69 0.72 1.25
N TYR A 62 -2.64 1.35 1.76
CA TYR A 62 -2.58 1.91 3.10
C TYR A 62 -2.00 3.32 3.09
N CYS A 63 -2.48 4.16 4.00
CA CYS A 63 -1.91 5.49 4.22
C CYS A 63 -0.87 5.44 5.36
N GLY A 64 0.35 5.89 5.07
CA GLY A 64 1.42 6.03 6.06
C GLY A 64 1.37 7.32 6.90
N LEU A 65 0.40 8.21 6.62
CA LEU A 65 0.24 9.51 7.30
C LEU A 65 -0.03 9.30 8.80
N PRO A 66 0.64 10.03 9.71
CA PRO A 66 0.34 9.95 11.13
C PRO A 66 -1.13 10.28 11.44
N MET A 67 -1.78 9.46 12.27
CA MET A 67 -3.22 9.58 12.59
C MET A 67 -3.62 10.94 13.18
N GLN A 68 -2.70 11.65 13.84
CA GLN A 68 -2.95 12.96 14.42
C GLN A 68 -3.12 14.04 13.35
N ARG A 69 -2.92 13.71 12.06
CA ARG A 69 -3.03 14.62 10.93
C ARG A 69 -4.17 14.17 10.01
N SER A 70 -4.99 15.14 9.60
CA SER A 70 -5.99 14.94 8.54
C SER A 70 -5.34 15.07 7.17
N CYS A 71 -5.72 14.19 6.23
CA CYS A 71 -5.27 14.32 4.84
C CYS A 71 -5.94 15.55 4.20
N PRO A 72 -5.18 16.52 3.64
CA PRO A 72 -5.76 17.67 2.96
C PRO A 72 -6.27 17.33 1.55
N HIS A 73 -6.02 16.10 1.07
CA HIS A 73 -6.35 15.66 -0.28
C HIS A 73 -7.39 14.55 -0.27
N ALA A 74 -8.43 14.70 -1.09
CA ALA A 74 -9.30 13.61 -1.47
C ALA A 74 -8.67 12.87 -2.65
N ASN A 75 -8.40 11.56 -2.50
CA ASN A 75 -8.07 10.65 -3.60
C ASN A 75 -6.71 10.88 -4.32
N ALA A 76 -5.73 11.52 -3.67
CA ALA A 76 -4.39 11.72 -4.25
C ALA A 76 -3.41 10.56 -4.01
N CYS A 77 -3.89 9.41 -3.51
CA CYS A 77 -3.03 8.36 -2.95
C CYS A 77 -1.99 7.83 -3.96
N LEU A 78 -2.36 7.68 -5.22
CA LEU A 78 -1.45 7.21 -6.29
C LEU A 78 -0.40 8.23 -6.74
N THR A 79 -0.40 9.43 -6.16
CA THR A 79 0.65 10.44 -6.31
C THR A 79 1.15 10.94 -4.95
N CYS A 80 0.73 10.30 -3.86
CA CYS A 80 1.04 10.70 -2.50
C CYS A 80 2.26 9.92 -1.98
N PRO A 81 3.29 10.58 -1.44
CA PRO A 81 4.48 9.89 -0.91
C PRO A 81 4.18 9.05 0.34
N MET A 82 3.02 9.23 0.97
CA MET A 82 2.60 8.44 2.12
C MET A 82 1.91 7.13 1.74
N PHE A 83 1.64 6.89 0.46
CA PHE A 83 0.94 5.69 0.02
C PHE A 83 1.86 4.46 0.02
N LEU A 84 1.33 3.37 0.57
CA LEU A 84 1.97 2.07 0.62
C LEU A 84 0.99 1.01 0.13
N THR A 85 1.48 -0.01 -0.54
CA THR A 85 0.64 -1.12 -0.99
C THR A 85 1.42 -2.44 -1.02
N THR A 86 0.72 -3.54 -1.22
CA THR A 86 1.26 -4.90 -1.25
C THR A 86 0.66 -5.68 -2.43
N SER A 87 1.16 -6.88 -2.68
CA SER A 87 0.65 -7.75 -3.75
C SER A 87 -0.81 -8.16 -3.56
N GLU A 88 -1.38 -8.04 -2.35
CA GLU A 88 -2.80 -8.32 -2.10
C GLU A 88 -3.74 -7.37 -2.86
N PHE A 89 -3.24 -6.19 -3.24
CA PHE A 89 -3.98 -5.18 -3.99
C PHE A 89 -3.72 -5.19 -5.50
N LEU A 90 -2.96 -6.16 -6.03
CA LEU A 90 -2.69 -6.27 -7.47
C LEU A 90 -3.97 -6.26 -8.32
N PRO A 91 -5.06 -7.01 -7.97
CA PRO A 91 -6.31 -6.95 -8.73
C PRO A 91 -6.89 -5.53 -8.83
N GLN A 92 -6.82 -4.77 -7.74
CA GLN A 92 -7.31 -3.40 -7.66
C GLN A 92 -6.43 -2.45 -8.47
N HIS A 93 -5.10 -2.63 -8.45
CA HIS A 93 -4.17 -1.85 -9.27
C HIS A 93 -4.41 -2.08 -10.76
N HIS A 94 -4.58 -3.33 -11.18
CA HIS A 94 -4.91 -3.67 -12.57
C HIS A 94 -6.25 -3.08 -13.01
N ALA A 95 -7.28 -3.18 -12.17
CA ALA A 95 -8.58 -2.57 -12.47
C ALA A 95 -8.49 -1.04 -12.58
N GLN A 96 -7.79 -0.38 -11.66
CA GLN A 96 -7.58 1.07 -11.68
C GLN A 96 -6.75 1.51 -12.89
N ARG A 97 -5.76 0.73 -13.29
CA ARG A 97 -4.96 0.97 -14.50
C ARG A 97 -5.84 0.99 -15.74
N GLN A 98 -6.71 -0.01 -15.89
CA GLN A 98 -7.66 -0.08 -17.02
C GLN A 98 -8.60 1.12 -17.04
N GLN A 99 -9.19 1.45 -15.88
CA GLN A 99 -10.04 2.64 -15.76
C GLN A 99 -9.29 3.94 -16.09
N THR A 100 -8.03 4.05 -15.69
CA THR A 100 -7.21 5.24 -15.95
C THR A 100 -6.93 5.41 -17.45
N LEU A 101 -6.70 4.32 -18.19
CA LEU A 101 -6.56 4.35 -19.64
C LEU A 101 -7.83 4.86 -20.34
N GLU A 102 -9.00 4.42 -19.88
CA GLU A 102 -10.30 4.89 -20.39
C GLU A 102 -10.49 6.39 -20.12
N LEU A 103 -10.11 6.87 -18.94
CA LEU A 103 -10.16 8.29 -18.59
C LEU A 103 -9.22 9.14 -19.45
N ILE A 104 -8.00 8.68 -19.71
CA ILE A 104 -7.04 9.35 -20.60
C ILE A 104 -7.64 9.47 -22.00
N THR A 105 -8.10 8.35 -22.56
CA THR A 105 -8.70 8.30 -23.91
C THR A 105 -9.88 9.26 -24.02
N ALA A 106 -10.78 9.26 -23.03
CA ALA A 106 -11.94 10.14 -23.02
C ALA A 106 -11.58 11.63 -22.81
N ALA A 107 -10.52 11.93 -22.05
CA ALA A 107 -10.03 13.30 -21.87
C ALA A 107 -9.39 13.84 -23.16
N GLU A 108 -8.58 13.04 -23.84
CA GLU A 108 -7.96 13.39 -25.12
C GLU A 108 -9.00 13.65 -26.21
N ALA A 109 -9.98 12.75 -26.36
CA ALA A 109 -11.06 12.90 -27.34
C ALA A 109 -11.89 14.19 -27.12
N ARG A 110 -11.95 14.70 -25.89
CA ARG A 110 -12.65 15.95 -25.54
C ARG A 110 -11.73 17.19 -25.51
N GLY A 111 -10.45 17.04 -25.83
CA GLY A 111 -9.47 18.14 -25.78
C GLY A 111 -9.08 18.59 -24.36
N HIS A 112 -9.35 17.78 -23.33
CA HIS A 112 -9.02 18.08 -21.93
C HIS A 112 -7.56 17.71 -21.60
N GLY A 113 -6.60 18.41 -22.21
CA GLY A 113 -5.17 18.08 -22.14
C GLY A 113 -4.61 17.94 -20.71
N ARG A 114 -4.93 18.88 -19.81
CA ARG A 114 -4.47 18.82 -18.41
C ARG A 114 -5.01 17.59 -17.67
N LEU A 115 -6.25 17.21 -17.92
CA LEU A 115 -6.85 16.03 -17.29
C LEU A 115 -6.17 14.75 -17.81
N ALA A 116 -5.88 14.67 -19.11
CA ALA A 116 -5.14 13.55 -19.68
C ALA A 116 -3.74 13.44 -19.07
N GLU A 117 -3.01 14.56 -18.95
CA GLU A 117 -1.67 14.61 -18.35
C GLU A 117 -1.65 14.14 -16.89
N MET A 118 -2.60 14.62 -16.07
CA MET A 118 -2.72 14.18 -14.68
C MET A 118 -2.98 12.67 -14.58
N ASN A 119 -3.84 12.11 -15.44
CA ASN A 119 -4.11 10.68 -15.44
C ASN A 119 -2.94 9.86 -15.99
N ARG A 120 -2.13 10.38 -16.91
CA ARG A 120 -0.89 9.69 -17.35
C ARG A 120 0.11 9.55 -16.21
N THR A 121 0.23 10.55 -15.34
CA THR A 121 1.07 10.45 -14.14
C THR A 121 0.58 9.32 -13.22
N VAL A 122 -0.74 9.22 -13.02
CA VAL A 122 -1.34 8.11 -12.24
C VAL A 122 -1.06 6.76 -12.90
N LEU A 123 -1.21 6.67 -14.23
CA LEU A 123 -0.94 5.45 -14.99
C LEU A 123 0.52 4.99 -14.84
N THR A 124 1.49 5.90 -14.95
CA THR A 124 2.91 5.59 -14.76
C THR A 124 3.19 5.03 -13.36
N ASN A 125 2.59 5.61 -12.32
CA ASN A 125 2.76 5.12 -10.96
C ASN A 125 2.11 3.73 -10.77
N LEU A 126 0.93 3.50 -11.37
CA LEU A 126 0.29 2.18 -11.36
C LEU A 126 1.15 1.13 -12.05
N ASP A 127 1.68 1.42 -13.24
CA ASP A 127 2.59 0.52 -13.96
C ASP A 127 3.82 0.19 -13.11
N THR A 128 4.41 1.21 -12.47
CA THR A 128 5.58 1.04 -11.60
C THR A 128 5.28 0.14 -10.40
N ILE A 129 4.16 0.37 -9.72
CA ILE A 129 3.71 -0.44 -8.58
C ILE A 129 3.45 -1.89 -9.01
N ILE A 130 2.73 -2.09 -10.12
CA ILE A 130 2.38 -3.42 -10.64
C ILE A 130 3.65 -4.20 -10.97
N VAL A 131 4.56 -3.62 -11.75
CA VAL A 131 5.84 -4.25 -12.12
C VAL A 131 6.65 -4.58 -10.86
N ALA A 132 6.72 -3.63 -9.91
CA ALA A 132 7.42 -3.85 -8.66
C ALA A 132 6.85 -5.04 -7.92
N LEU A 133 5.53 -5.16 -7.76
CA LEU A 133 4.87 -6.22 -7.00
C LEU A 133 4.85 -7.59 -7.70
N GLU A 134 4.80 -7.62 -9.03
CA GLU A 134 4.81 -8.85 -9.82
C GLU A 134 6.22 -9.44 -9.99
N THR A 135 7.24 -8.59 -9.99
CA THR A 135 8.63 -9.03 -10.09
C THR A 135 9.14 -9.41 -8.69
N PRO A 136 9.51 -10.68 -8.43
CA PRO A 136 10.18 -11.03 -7.19
C PRO A 136 11.53 -10.29 -7.12
N GLU A 137 11.88 -9.77 -5.94
CA GLU A 137 13.22 -9.23 -5.73
C GLU A 137 14.24 -10.32 -6.06
N THR A 138 15.07 -10.08 -7.07
CA THR A 138 16.30 -10.84 -7.23
C THR A 138 17.20 -10.38 -6.10
N THR A 139 17.16 -11.10 -4.99
CA THR A 139 18.12 -10.90 -3.90
C THR A 139 19.47 -11.38 -4.41
N GLU A 140 20.22 -10.47 -5.05
CA GLU A 140 21.64 -10.65 -5.27
C GLU A 140 22.30 -10.55 -3.88
N HIS A 141 22.35 -11.68 -3.19
CA HIS A 141 23.16 -11.84 -2.00
C HIS A 141 24.63 -11.70 -2.45
N ALA A 142 25.15 -10.48 -2.41
CA ALA A 142 26.59 -10.26 -2.46
C ALA A 142 27.20 -10.94 -1.22
N LEU A 143 28.05 -11.93 -1.49
CA LEU A 143 28.83 -12.73 -0.53
C LEU A 143 29.73 -11.85 0.36
#